data_AF-A0A7C3XHD0-F1
#
_entry.id   AF-A0A7C3XHD0-F1
#
_cell.length_a   1.000
_cell.length_b   1.000
_cell.length_c   1.000
_cell.angle_alpha   90.00
_cell.angle_beta   90.00
_cell.angle_gamma   90.00
#
_symmetry.space_group_name_H-M   'P 1'
#
loop_
_entity.id
_entity.type
_entity.pdbx_description
1 polymer ?
#
loop_
_entity_poly.entity_id
_entity_poly.type
_entity_poly.pdbx_seq_one_letter_code
_entity_poly.pdbx_strand_id
1 'polypeptide(L)' 'MGLMEGRAVLVTGARNKYSIAWHCAEALVREGASVGFSVFGEREQREVSKLIQEIGIPDAP' A
#
# COMPACT_ATOMS: atom_id res chain seq x y z
N MET A 1 -20.32 -1.46 0.34
CA MET A 1 -19.50 -2.56 0.88
C MET A 1 -18.50 -2.92 -0.20
N GLY A 2 -17.21 -2.68 0.02
CA GLY A 2 -16.16 -2.92 -0.97
C GLY A 2 -15.80 -4.42 -1.05
N LEU A 3 -15.22 -4.86 -2.17
CA LEU A 3 -14.89 -6.28 -2.39
C LEU A 3 -13.91 -6.83 -1.33
N MET A 4 -13.05 -5.97 -0.80
CA MET A 4 -11.97 -6.33 0.11
C MET A 4 -12.21 -5.88 1.55
N GLU A 5 -13.45 -5.54 1.87
CA GLU A 5 -13.80 -4.99 3.17
C GLU A 5 -13.44 -5.95 4.32
N GLY A 6 -12.69 -5.43 5.31
CA GLY A 6 -12.23 -6.19 6.47
C GLY A 6 -11.08 -7.18 6.19
N ARG A 7 -10.47 -7.14 5.01
CA ARG A 7 -9.32 -8.00 4.65
C ARG A 7 -8.00 -7.30 4.95
N ALA A 8 -7.05 -8.02 5.52
CA ALA A 8 -5.66 -7.59 5.64
C ALA A 8 -4.82 -8.20 4.51
N VAL A 9 -4.02 -7.38 3.82
CA VAL A 9 -3.23 -7.79 2.66
C VAL A 9 -1.78 -7.32 2.80
N LEU A 10 -0.83 -8.25 2.63
CA LEU A 10 0.59 -7.90 2.47
C LEU A 10 0.90 -7.65 0.98
N VAL A 11 1.32 -6.43 0.67
CA VAL A 11 1.76 -6.02 -0.67
C VAL A 11 3.27 -6.06 -0.73
N THR A 12 3.81 -6.84 -1.66
CA THR A 12 5.25 -6.93 -1.92
C THR A 12 5.60 -6.30 -3.27
N GLY A 13 6.83 -5.82 -3.41
CA GLY A 13 7.32 -5.28 -4.69
C GLY A 13 6.80 -3.88 -5.05
N ALA A 14 6.16 -3.16 -4.12
CA ALA A 14 5.84 -1.74 -4.30
C ALA A 14 7.08 -0.90 -3.97
N ARG A 15 7.73 -0.34 -5.00
CA ARG A 15 8.95 0.48 -4.83
C ARG A 15 8.69 1.97 -5.01
N ASN A 16 7.71 2.31 -5.83
CA ASN A 16 7.36 3.68 -6.19
C ASN A 16 5.97 3.70 -6.85
N LYS A 17 5.47 4.90 -7.17
CA LYS A 17 4.16 5.11 -7.81
C LYS A 17 3.96 4.46 -9.19
N TYR A 18 5.03 4.00 -9.85
CA TYR A 18 4.95 3.30 -11.14
C TYR A 18 4.91 1.78 -10.98
N SER A 19 4.99 1.27 -9.74
CA SER A 19 4.96 -0.16 -9.48
C SER A 19 3.55 -0.71 -9.71
N ILE A 20 3.42 -1.86 -10.37
CA ILE A 20 2.13 -2.56 -10.47
C ILE A 20 1.56 -2.83 -9.07
N ALA A 21 2.42 -3.29 -8.16
CA ALA A 21 2.06 -3.53 -6.77
C ALA A 21 1.51 -2.28 -6.05
N TRP A 22 1.96 -1.07 -6.42
CA TRP A 22 1.45 0.18 -5.85
C TRP A 22 -0.01 0.41 -6.27
N HIS A 23 -0.30 0.32 -7.56
CA HIS A 23 -1.68 0.50 -8.05
C HIS A 23 -2.61 -0.63 -7.60
N CYS A 24 -2.09 -1.85 -7.39
CA CYS A 24 -2.85 -2.91 -6.71
C CYS A 24 -3.19 -2.50 -5.27
N ALA A 25 -2.25 -1.96 -4.51
CA ALA A 25 -2.50 -1.50 -3.14
C ALA A 25 -3.56 -0.39 -3.08
N GLU A 26 -3.51 0.58 -3.99
CA GLU A 26 -4.52 1.63 -4.10
C GLU A 26 -5.93 1.06 -4.34
N ALA A 27 -6.04 0.08 -5.25
CA ALA A 27 -7.32 -0.59 -5.51
C ALA A 27 -7.80 -1.38 -4.29
N LEU A 28 -6.90 -2.08 -3.59
CA LEU A 28 -7.23 -2.84 -2.38
C LEU A 28 -7.77 -1.93 -1.27
N VAL A 29 -7.12 -0.79 -1.01
CA VAL A 29 -7.56 0.17 0.00
C VAL A 29 -8.91 0.79 -0.37
N ARG A 30 -9.10 1.16 -1.64
CA ARG A 30 -10.40 1.65 -2.14
C ARG A 30 -11.53 0.65 -1.90
N GLU A 31 -11.24 -0.64 -1.99
CA GLU A 31 -12.20 -1.72 -1.74
C GLU A 31 -12.31 -2.12 -0.26
N GLY A 32 -11.70 -1.37 0.66
CA GLY A 32 -11.85 -1.54 2.11
C GLY A 32 -10.83 -2.49 2.77
N ALA A 33 -9.73 -2.80 2.10
CA ALA A 33 -8.65 -3.58 2.68
C ALA A 33 -7.73 -2.73 3.57
N SER A 34 -7.17 -3.34 4.61
CA SER A 34 -5.97 -2.85 5.28
C SER A 34 -4.73 -3.43 4.59
N VAL A 35 -3.78 -2.59 4.19
CA VAL A 35 -2.59 -3.03 3.43
C VAL A 35 -1.30 -2.76 4.18
N GLY A 36 -0.43 -3.76 4.26
CA GLY A 36 0.96 -3.61 4.74
C GLY A 36 1.94 -3.76 3.58
N PHE A 37 3.07 -3.04 3.62
CA PHE A 37 4.07 -3.08 2.55
C PHE A 37 5.37 -3.73 3.01
N SER A 38 5.88 -4.70 2.24
CA SER A 38 7.26 -5.16 2.41
C SER A 38 8.23 -4.26 1.64
N VAL A 39 9.30 -3.82 2.28
CA VAL A 39 10.35 -2.97 1.68
C VAL A 39 11.70 -3.66 1.80
N PHE A 40 12.56 -3.53 0.78
CA PHE A 40 13.85 -4.24 0.73
C PHE A 40 14.98 -3.43 1.40
N GLY A 41 14.76 -2.16 1.69
CA GLY A 41 15.68 -1.32 2.45
C GLY A 41 15.14 0.08 2.76
N GLU A 42 15.91 0.87 3.50
CA GLU A 42 15.43 2.17 4.02
C GLU A 42 15.07 3.19 2.94
N ARG A 43 15.75 3.16 1.78
CA ARG A 43 15.45 4.09 0.67
C ARG A 43 14.03 3.87 0.17
N GLU A 44 13.69 2.62 -0.09
CA GLU A 44 12.37 2.22 -0.57
C GLU A 44 11.31 2.48 0.50
N GLN A 45 11.63 2.20 1.77
CA GLN A 45 10.75 2.56 2.90
C GLN A 45 10.39 4.05 2.89
N ARG A 46 11.39 4.93 2.78
CA ARG A 46 11.14 6.39 2.75
C ARG A 46 10.31 6.82 1.54
N GLU A 47 10.53 6.22 0.37
CA GLU A 47 9.75 6.53 -0.83
C GLU A 47 8.30 6.04 -0.68
N VAL A 48 8.09 4.81 -0.23
CA VAL A 48 6.76 4.22 -0.02
C VAL A 48 5.98 4.95 1.07
N SER A 49 6.60 5.27 2.22
CA SER A 49 5.95 6.01 3.29
C SER A 49 5.48 7.41 2.85
N LYS A 50 6.27 8.11 2.01
CA LYS A 50 5.84 9.40 1.45
C LYS A 50 4.61 9.23 0.56
N LEU A 51 4.63 8.21 -0.30
CA LEU A 51 3.50 7.95 -1.18
C LEU A 51 2.24 7.62 -0.38
N ILE A 52 2.34 6.76 0.65
CA ILE A 52 1.23 6.42 1.55
C ILE A 52 0.59 7.67 2.16
N GLN A 53 1.43 8.61 2.65
CA GLN A 53 0.99 9.89 3.19
C GLN A 53 0.30 10.79 2.15
N GLU A 54 0.80 10.82 0.91
CA GLU A 54 0.22 11.63 -0.18
C GLU A 54 -1.18 11.16 -0.59
N ILE A 55 -1.43 9.85 -0.59
CA ILE A 55 -2.72 9.29 -1.04
C ILE A 55 -3.69 8.98 0.11
N GLY A 56 -3.32 9.31 1.34
CA GLY A 56 -4.17 9.12 2.51
C GLY A 56 -4.49 7.66 2.81
N ILE A 57 -3.63 6.73 2.40
CA ILE A 57 -3.69 5.36 2.90
C ILE A 57 -3.30 5.45 4.38
N PRO A 58 -4.17 5.07 5.32
CA PRO A 58 -3.77 5.02 6.72
C PRO A 58 -2.61 4.03 6.85
N ASP A 59 -1.55 4.44 7.55
CA ASP A 59 -0.48 3.52 7.90
C ASP A 59 -1.12 2.31 8.60
N ALA A 60 -0.95 1.13 8.01
CA ALA A 60 -1.29 -0.09 8.72
C ALA A 60 -0.37 -0.20 9.94
N PRO A 61 -0.90 -0.52 11.13
CA PRO A 61 -0.11 -0.65 12.36
C PRO A 61 0.98 -1.71 12.25
#